data_AF-A0A5E7FPU6-F1
#
_entry.id   AF-A0A5E7FPU6-F1
#
_cell.length_a   1.000
_cell.length_b   1.000
_cell.length_c   1.000
_cell.angle_alpha   90.00
_cell.angle_beta   90.00
_cell.angle_gamma   90.00
#
_symmetry.space_group_name_H-M   'P 1'
#
loop_
_entity.id
_entity.type
_entity.pdbx_description
1 polymer ?
#
loop_
_entity_poly.entity_id
_entity_poly.type
_entity_poly.pdbx_seq_one_letter_code
_entity_poly.pdbx_strand_id
1 'polypeptide(L)'
;MVFVNKEWLMDFKLMSFLRSFFSNIKMLFSSQPIQAAEGYFPVIDPDKIKAELRIVEQARAQGAVGVPDARDTRLTETEHQIMGTVGSLRAATYKSGEGWLKVIQQRLDSIDLTQQRNRTIQLGEEFERKADSVLSKRDGELQDLLRNAKATKTELDAFRAENRRSEAAPKMVEWTGYAVKVAILAGCCLVESVINANFFASGMVGGLLAGVVMAFCLAVINILGAFFIGRLTTNINHVRPIRRLAGYVLLLVAILWTCAVGGLVAYCRFVMPQIQDETVGNMHLIWQSISTLTNPFDSLESIALFLFTVLFGLIALVDGYKWSDPYPGYTKIYKKHFDKFQDLLGLIQELQVELEGIKEETLDEIEANVKTAKDAINKFRSSMGEKGVAKKKVTQHLVLAENTIRALTQAYRYENQMVRPADKPRPDYFNNEIVLDLEPFPDFGIEKDEARLAVQGELLQEMLSILEPTRAKVQSAFIQKFDQLQPLQGQI
;
A
#
# COMPACT_ATOMS: atom_id res chain seq x y z
N MET A 1 72.91 50.64 5.44
CA MET A 1 73.71 49.59 6.10
C MET A 1 72.75 48.63 6.78
N VAL A 2 72.25 47.61 6.06
CA VAL A 2 71.65 46.41 6.65
C VAL A 2 72.05 45.27 5.73
N PHE A 3 73.12 44.57 6.08
CA PHE A 3 73.57 43.36 5.41
C PHE A 3 72.57 42.25 5.76
N VAL A 4 71.68 41.90 4.82
CA VAL A 4 70.90 40.67 4.93
C VAL A 4 71.82 39.53 4.51
N ASN A 5 72.18 38.71 5.49
CA ASN A 5 73.16 37.65 5.39
C ASN A 5 72.70 36.57 4.39
N LYS A 6 73.51 36.30 3.35
CA LYS A 6 73.20 35.33 2.29
C LYS A 6 73.02 33.89 2.80
N GLU A 7 73.54 33.57 3.98
CA GLU A 7 73.40 32.25 4.63
C GLU A 7 71.94 31.93 5.01
N TRP A 8 71.17 32.93 5.45
CA TRP A 8 69.78 32.72 5.90
C TRP A 8 68.81 32.40 4.74
N LEU A 9 69.09 32.94 3.55
CA LEU A 9 68.31 32.68 2.32
C LEU A 9 68.65 31.32 1.68
N MET A 10 69.87 30.81 1.89
CA MET A 10 70.27 29.46 1.47
C MET A 10 69.62 28.41 2.36
N ASP A 11 69.62 28.59 3.68
CA ASP A 11 68.98 27.65 4.62
C ASP A 11 67.46 27.54 4.42
N PHE A 12 66.78 28.64 4.11
CA PHE A 12 65.33 28.61 3.87
C PHE A 12 64.97 27.88 2.56
N LYS A 13 65.78 28.05 1.50
CA LYS A 13 65.60 27.31 0.24
C LYS A 13 65.99 25.84 0.39
N LEU A 14 67.02 25.52 1.17
CA LEU A 14 67.43 24.15 1.45
C LEU A 14 66.38 23.43 2.31
N MET A 15 65.83 24.08 3.34
CA MET A 15 64.72 23.54 4.15
C MET A 15 63.42 23.40 3.37
N SER A 16 63.10 24.33 2.47
CA SER A 16 61.93 24.25 1.58
C SER A 16 62.08 23.13 0.55
N PHE A 17 63.27 22.97 -0.03
CA PHE A 17 63.59 21.88 -0.96
C PHE A 17 63.60 20.53 -0.25
N LEU A 18 64.20 20.43 0.95
CA LEU A 18 64.17 19.22 1.77
C LEU A 18 62.74 18.89 2.22
N ARG A 19 61.92 19.88 2.61
CA ARG A 19 60.49 19.63 2.92
C ARG A 19 59.70 19.17 1.71
N SER A 20 59.94 19.74 0.52
CA SER A 20 59.28 19.33 -0.72
C SER A 20 59.76 17.96 -1.20
N PHE A 21 61.05 17.66 -1.04
CA PHE A 21 61.66 16.38 -1.36
C PHE A 21 61.18 15.28 -0.41
N PHE A 22 61.16 15.55 0.91
CA PHE A 22 60.58 14.64 1.89
C PHE A 22 59.05 14.56 1.81
N SER A 23 58.33 15.60 1.35
CA SER A 23 56.88 15.49 1.11
C SER A 23 56.56 14.67 -0.13
N ASN A 24 57.39 14.76 -1.18
CA ASN A 24 57.25 13.96 -2.40
C ASN A 24 57.66 12.49 -2.16
N ILE A 25 58.70 12.24 -1.37
CA ILE A 25 59.05 10.91 -0.87
C ILE A 25 57.94 10.40 0.07
N LYS A 26 57.39 11.25 0.96
CA LYS A 26 56.28 10.86 1.83
C LYS A 26 54.96 10.68 1.08
N MET A 27 54.80 11.23 -0.14
CA MET A 27 53.68 10.92 -1.06
C MET A 27 53.90 9.61 -1.83
N LEU A 28 55.15 9.29 -2.19
CA LEU A 28 55.55 7.98 -2.73
C LEU A 28 55.46 6.86 -1.68
N PHE A 29 55.66 7.19 -0.40
CA PHE A 29 55.62 6.26 0.74
C PHE A 29 54.39 6.45 1.66
N SER A 30 53.42 7.30 1.32
CA SER A 30 52.14 7.34 2.02
C SER A 30 51.30 6.16 1.54
N SER A 31 51.50 5.02 2.18
CA SER A 31 50.50 3.98 2.25
C SER A 31 49.30 4.55 3.01
N GLN A 32 48.37 5.18 2.29
CA GLN A 32 46.98 5.01 2.68
C GLN A 32 46.76 3.50 2.80
N PRO A 33 46.06 3.00 3.83
CA PRO A 33 45.64 1.61 3.83
C PRO A 33 44.80 1.47 2.57
N ILE A 34 45.37 0.86 1.52
CA ILE A 34 44.66 0.49 0.31
C ILE A 34 43.58 -0.46 0.83
N GLN A 35 42.39 0.08 1.10
CA GLN A 35 41.19 -0.73 1.07
C GLN A 35 41.29 -1.46 -0.25
N ALA A 36 41.36 -2.78 -0.19
CA ALA A 36 41.52 -3.66 -1.34
C ALA A 36 40.32 -3.47 -2.28
N ALA A 37 40.36 -2.42 -3.08
CA ALA A 37 39.42 -2.14 -4.14
C ALA A 37 39.70 -3.14 -5.24
N GLU A 38 38.65 -3.83 -5.69
CA GLU A 38 38.73 -4.91 -6.67
C GLU A 38 39.62 -4.53 -7.87
N GLY A 39 40.64 -5.34 -8.14
CA GLY A 39 41.48 -5.20 -9.32
C GLY A 39 42.36 -3.94 -9.40
N TYR A 40 42.60 -3.24 -8.29
CA TYR A 40 43.58 -2.14 -8.26
C TYR A 40 45.01 -2.66 -8.05
N PHE A 41 45.86 -2.43 -9.05
CA PHE A 41 47.28 -2.78 -9.04
C PHE A 41 48.14 -1.51 -9.00
N PRO A 42 49.32 -1.56 -8.35
CA PRO A 42 50.24 -0.43 -8.36
C PRO A 42 50.76 -0.20 -9.78
N VAL A 43 50.80 1.05 -10.25
CA VAL A 43 51.24 1.35 -11.63
C VAL A 43 52.75 1.07 -11.78
N ILE A 44 53.11 0.22 -12.73
CA ILE A 44 54.50 -0.04 -13.12
C ILE A 44 54.78 0.71 -14.42
N ASP A 45 55.54 1.80 -14.32
CA ASP A 45 56.00 2.61 -15.45
C ASP A 45 57.53 2.52 -15.54
N PRO A 46 58.08 1.73 -16.49
CA PRO A 46 59.51 1.54 -16.63
C PRO A 46 60.29 2.85 -16.83
N ASP A 47 59.78 3.76 -17.66
CA ASP A 47 60.49 5.00 -17.99
C ASP A 47 60.51 5.96 -16.81
N LYS A 48 59.40 6.05 -16.08
CA LYS A 48 59.33 6.83 -14.86
C LYS A 48 60.30 6.31 -13.79
N ILE A 49 60.31 5.00 -13.55
CA ILE A 49 61.22 4.37 -12.57
C ILE A 49 62.68 4.57 -13.01
N LYS A 50 62.97 4.46 -14.31
CA LYS A 50 64.30 4.72 -14.87
C LYS A 50 64.80 6.14 -14.60
N ALA A 51 63.92 7.13 -14.74
CA ALA A 51 64.23 8.53 -14.47
C ALA A 51 64.37 8.82 -12.97
N GLU A 52 63.47 8.31 -12.13
CA GLU A 52 63.48 8.51 -10.68
C GLU A 52 64.74 7.95 -10.02
N LEU A 53 65.15 6.73 -10.41
CA LEU A 53 66.38 6.10 -9.92
C LEU A 53 67.64 6.64 -10.62
N ARG A 54 67.50 7.55 -11.59
CA ARG A 54 68.61 8.12 -12.38
C ARG A 54 69.55 7.05 -12.95
N ILE A 55 68.97 5.95 -13.44
CA ILE A 55 69.70 4.72 -13.75
C ILE A 55 70.83 4.95 -14.76
N VAL A 56 70.55 5.72 -15.83
CA VAL A 56 71.53 5.99 -16.90
C VAL A 56 72.66 6.89 -16.40
N GLU A 57 72.35 7.91 -15.60
CA GLU A 57 73.34 8.83 -15.05
C GLU A 57 74.29 8.08 -14.09
N GLN A 58 73.71 7.28 -13.18
CA GLN A 58 74.48 6.46 -12.24
C GLN A 58 75.32 5.41 -12.98
N ALA A 59 74.75 4.75 -14.00
CA ALA A 59 75.46 3.78 -14.83
C ALA A 59 76.71 4.37 -15.50
N ARG A 60 76.58 5.55 -16.13
CA ARG A 60 77.71 6.22 -16.80
C ARG A 60 78.76 6.72 -15.81
N ALA A 61 78.33 7.28 -14.67
CA ALA A 61 79.23 7.75 -13.63
C ALA A 61 80.05 6.60 -13.03
N GLN A 62 79.40 5.49 -12.70
CA GLN A 62 80.06 4.29 -12.17
C GLN A 62 80.91 3.59 -13.24
N GLY A 63 80.45 3.56 -14.49
CA GLY A 63 81.18 2.99 -15.62
C GLY A 63 82.49 3.72 -15.91
N ALA A 64 82.49 5.06 -15.92
CA ALA A 64 83.68 5.87 -16.20
C ALA A 64 84.84 5.62 -15.22
N VAL A 65 84.53 5.27 -13.96
CA VAL A 65 85.53 4.92 -12.94
C VAL A 65 85.80 3.42 -12.84
N GLY A 66 85.07 2.59 -13.58
CA GLY A 66 85.19 1.14 -13.61
C GLY A 66 84.59 0.43 -12.38
N VAL A 67 83.51 0.98 -11.82
CA VAL A 67 82.72 0.35 -10.74
C VAL A 67 81.50 -0.33 -11.36
N PRO A 68 81.14 -1.56 -10.98
CA PRO A 68 81.85 -2.49 -10.06
C PRO A 68 83.12 -3.08 -10.70
N ASP A 69 84.08 -3.56 -9.91
CA ASP A 69 85.34 -4.14 -10.40
C ASP A 69 85.10 -5.46 -11.15
N ALA A 70 86.02 -5.85 -12.05
CA ALA A 70 85.89 -7.09 -12.81
C ALA A 70 85.76 -8.36 -11.94
N ARG A 71 86.29 -8.34 -10.70
CA ARG A 71 86.22 -9.45 -9.74
C ARG A 71 84.97 -9.43 -8.86
N ASP A 72 84.18 -8.37 -8.92
CA ASP A 72 82.96 -8.28 -8.11
C ASP A 72 81.94 -9.32 -8.59
N THR A 73 81.23 -9.90 -7.64
CA THR A 73 80.16 -10.89 -7.88
C THR A 73 78.82 -10.46 -7.32
N ARG A 74 78.77 -9.29 -6.66
CA ARG A 74 77.59 -8.74 -5.99
C ARG A 74 76.97 -7.64 -6.84
N LEU A 75 75.66 -7.51 -6.73
CA LEU A 75 74.92 -6.42 -7.37
C LEU A 75 75.37 -5.06 -6.82
N THR A 76 75.36 -4.06 -7.70
CA THR A 76 75.63 -2.68 -7.32
C THR A 76 74.46 -2.06 -6.54
N GLU A 77 74.71 -0.93 -5.89
CA GLU A 77 73.66 -0.18 -5.20
C GLU A 77 72.49 0.17 -6.14
N THR A 78 72.78 0.59 -7.37
CA THR A 78 71.77 0.90 -8.39
C THR A 78 70.93 -0.32 -8.76
N GLU A 79 71.56 -1.48 -8.95
CA GLU A 79 70.87 -2.75 -9.21
C GLU A 79 70.00 -3.17 -8.01
N HIS A 80 70.49 -2.98 -6.78
CA HIS A 80 69.72 -3.20 -5.56
C HIS A 80 68.54 -2.22 -5.43
N GLN A 81 68.69 -0.96 -5.82
CA GLN A 81 67.60 0.02 -5.83
C GLN A 81 66.52 -0.34 -6.86
N ILE A 82 66.89 -0.84 -8.04
CA ILE A 82 65.96 -1.36 -9.04
C ILE A 82 65.19 -2.57 -8.47
N MET A 83 65.91 -3.54 -7.90
CA MET A 83 65.30 -4.72 -7.29
C MET A 83 64.38 -4.36 -6.11
N GLY A 84 64.78 -3.43 -5.24
CA GLY A 84 63.96 -2.99 -4.12
C GLY A 84 62.71 -2.25 -4.56
N THR A 85 62.83 -1.33 -5.52
CA THR A 85 61.70 -0.52 -6.00
C THR A 85 60.68 -1.38 -6.72
N VAL A 86 61.09 -2.07 -7.78
CA VAL A 86 60.14 -2.88 -8.58
C VAL A 86 59.73 -4.15 -7.83
N GLY A 87 60.61 -4.72 -7.00
CA GLY A 87 60.28 -5.83 -6.11
C GLY A 87 59.19 -5.47 -5.11
N SER A 88 59.18 -4.24 -4.57
CA SER A 88 58.08 -3.77 -3.70
C SER A 88 56.74 -3.66 -4.44
N LEU A 89 56.74 -3.24 -5.71
CA LEU A 89 55.55 -3.20 -6.57
C LEU A 89 55.06 -4.61 -6.90
N ARG A 90 55.99 -5.55 -7.09
CA ARG A 90 55.69 -6.97 -7.29
C ARG A 90 55.04 -7.58 -6.04
N ALA A 91 55.61 -7.37 -4.85
CA ALA A 91 55.02 -7.82 -3.59
C ALA A 91 53.63 -7.18 -3.33
N ALA A 92 53.48 -5.90 -3.67
CA ALA A 92 52.18 -5.23 -3.61
C ALA A 92 51.16 -5.84 -4.60
N THR A 93 51.60 -6.32 -5.77
CA THR A 93 50.76 -7.03 -6.74
C THR A 93 50.23 -8.35 -6.17
N TYR A 94 51.09 -9.13 -5.50
CA TYR A 94 50.66 -10.34 -4.79
C TYR A 94 49.61 -10.02 -3.72
N LYS A 95 49.88 -9.03 -2.87
CA LYS A 95 48.95 -8.58 -1.82
C LYS A 95 47.59 -8.10 -2.39
N SER A 96 47.60 -7.35 -3.49
CA SER A 96 46.38 -6.95 -4.19
C SER A 96 45.61 -8.15 -4.74
N GLY A 97 46.32 -9.14 -5.31
CA GLY A 97 45.73 -10.39 -5.80
C GLY A 97 45.06 -11.21 -4.69
N GLU A 98 45.72 -11.39 -3.56
CA GLU A 98 45.15 -12.05 -2.37
C GLU A 98 43.93 -11.30 -1.82
N GLY A 99 44.02 -9.97 -1.76
CA GLY A 99 42.89 -9.12 -1.32
C GLY A 99 41.67 -9.29 -2.23
N TRP A 100 41.87 -9.28 -3.54
CA TRP A 100 40.80 -9.49 -4.51
C TRP A 100 40.20 -10.89 -4.39
N LEU A 101 41.03 -11.93 -4.26
CA LEU A 101 40.58 -13.30 -4.04
C LEU A 101 39.73 -13.42 -2.77
N LYS A 102 40.15 -12.77 -1.67
CA LYS A 102 39.40 -12.76 -0.42
C LYS A 102 38.03 -12.12 -0.57
N VAL A 103 37.93 -11.01 -1.31
CA VAL A 103 36.63 -10.35 -1.60
C VAL A 103 35.73 -11.24 -2.45
N ILE A 104 36.28 -11.89 -3.48
CA ILE A 104 35.53 -12.86 -4.29
C ILE A 104 35.04 -14.01 -3.41
N GLN A 105 35.91 -14.56 -2.54
CA GLN A 105 35.55 -15.66 -1.66
C GLN A 105 34.46 -15.27 -0.66
N GLN A 106 34.52 -14.07 -0.08
CA GLN A 106 33.45 -13.56 0.79
C GLN A 106 32.11 -13.46 0.06
N ARG A 107 32.10 -12.99 -1.19
CA ARG A 107 30.89 -12.96 -2.02
C ARG A 107 30.35 -14.37 -2.28
N LEU A 108 31.24 -15.31 -2.62
CA LEU A 108 30.85 -16.71 -2.77
C LEU A 108 30.25 -17.22 -1.47
N ASP A 109 30.97 -17.15 -0.35
CA ASP A 109 30.57 -17.61 1.01
C ASP A 109 29.24 -17.02 1.50
N SER A 110 28.89 -15.80 1.10
CA SER A 110 27.60 -15.18 1.43
C SER A 110 26.39 -15.84 0.75
N ILE A 111 26.62 -16.62 -0.30
CA ILE A 111 25.57 -17.30 -1.05
C ILE A 111 25.39 -18.72 -0.49
N ASP A 112 24.27 -18.89 0.19
CA ASP A 112 23.74 -20.18 0.64
C ASP A 112 22.22 -20.17 0.51
N LEU A 113 21.68 -21.09 -0.30
CA LEU A 113 20.25 -21.23 -0.56
C LEU A 113 19.51 -22.07 0.50
N THR A 114 20.24 -22.65 1.47
CA THR A 114 19.65 -23.52 2.50
C THR A 114 18.54 -22.81 3.27
N GLN A 115 18.75 -21.54 3.63
CA GLN A 115 17.77 -20.73 4.36
C GLN A 115 16.52 -20.45 3.51
N GLN A 116 16.70 -20.07 2.26
CA GLN A 116 15.64 -19.70 1.32
C GLN A 116 14.78 -20.92 1.00
N ARG A 117 15.40 -22.09 0.79
CA ARG A 117 14.68 -23.35 0.64
C ARG A 117 13.81 -23.65 1.85
N ASN A 118 14.41 -23.64 3.04
CA ASN A 118 13.68 -23.93 4.27
C ASN A 118 12.53 -22.94 4.50
N ARG A 119 12.76 -21.65 4.19
CA ARG A 119 11.73 -20.62 4.27
C ARG A 119 10.58 -20.91 3.31
N THR A 120 10.86 -21.24 2.04
CA THR A 120 9.82 -21.57 1.05
C THR A 120 8.95 -22.75 1.49
N ILE A 121 9.54 -23.81 2.07
CA ILE A 121 8.78 -24.95 2.60
C ILE A 121 7.81 -24.51 3.70
N GLN A 122 8.26 -23.62 4.59
CA GLN A 122 7.47 -23.16 5.74
C GLN A 122 6.32 -22.22 5.36
N LEU A 123 6.34 -21.59 4.17
CA LEU A 123 5.32 -20.62 3.77
C LEU A 123 3.92 -21.23 3.71
N GLY A 124 3.79 -22.50 3.30
CA GLY A 124 2.49 -23.17 3.32
C GLY A 124 1.91 -23.32 4.73
N GLU A 125 2.74 -23.66 5.72
CA GLU A 125 2.33 -23.74 7.14
C GLU A 125 2.15 -22.36 7.77
N GLU A 126 2.90 -21.36 7.31
CA GLU A 126 2.74 -19.99 7.75
C GLU A 126 1.42 -19.39 7.27
N PHE A 127 1.01 -19.66 6.03
CA PHE A 127 -0.31 -19.29 5.52
C PHE A 127 -1.43 -19.86 6.40
N GLU A 128 -1.41 -21.17 6.68
CA GLU A 128 -2.42 -21.82 7.52
C GLU A 128 -2.51 -21.14 8.90
N ARG A 129 -1.37 -20.90 9.54
CA ARG A 129 -1.32 -20.20 10.85
C ARG A 129 -1.85 -18.77 10.78
N LYS A 130 -1.50 -18.01 9.73
CA LYS A 130 -2.00 -16.64 9.52
C LYS A 130 -3.51 -16.64 9.30
N ALA A 131 -4.01 -17.51 8.42
CA ALA A 131 -5.44 -17.66 8.14
C ALA A 131 -6.23 -18.07 9.41
N ASP A 132 -5.72 -19.03 10.19
CA ASP A 132 -6.32 -19.42 11.46
C ASP A 132 -6.35 -18.28 12.47
N SER A 133 -5.28 -17.48 12.52
CA SER A 133 -5.22 -16.32 13.41
C SER A 133 -6.27 -15.26 13.06
N VAL A 134 -6.46 -14.95 11.77
CA VAL A 134 -7.48 -14.00 11.30
C VAL A 134 -8.88 -14.45 11.71
N LEU A 135 -9.22 -15.70 11.41
CA LEU A 135 -10.54 -16.25 11.74
C LEU A 135 -10.74 -16.32 13.25
N SER A 136 -9.76 -16.81 14.01
CA SER A 136 -9.86 -16.96 15.47
C SER A 136 -9.99 -15.61 16.18
N LYS A 137 -9.35 -14.56 15.65
CA LYS A 137 -9.42 -13.20 16.22
C LYS A 137 -10.83 -12.61 16.14
N ARG A 138 -11.60 -12.99 15.11
CA ARG A 138 -12.96 -12.48 14.85
C ARG A 138 -14.06 -13.51 15.07
N ASP A 139 -13.71 -14.73 15.51
CA ASP A 139 -14.69 -15.80 15.71
C ASP A 139 -15.79 -15.40 16.70
N GLY A 140 -15.44 -14.78 17.83
CA GLY A 140 -16.44 -14.31 18.79
C GLY A 140 -17.46 -13.32 18.20
N GLU A 141 -16.97 -12.37 17.39
CA GLU A 141 -17.81 -11.39 16.69
C GLU A 141 -18.69 -12.08 15.63
N LEU A 142 -18.10 -12.99 14.86
CA LEU A 142 -18.80 -13.79 13.85
C LEU A 142 -19.93 -14.62 14.46
N GLN A 143 -19.67 -15.32 15.57
CA GLN A 143 -20.67 -16.12 16.28
C GLN A 143 -21.79 -15.25 16.85
N ASP A 144 -21.47 -14.06 17.37
CA ASP A 144 -22.47 -13.14 17.89
C ASP A 144 -23.37 -12.59 16.78
N LEU A 145 -22.81 -12.18 15.64
CA LEU A 145 -23.58 -11.74 14.48
C LEU A 145 -24.43 -12.87 13.90
N LEU A 146 -23.88 -14.08 13.80
CA LEU A 146 -24.61 -15.27 13.36
C LEU A 146 -25.80 -15.57 14.27
N ARG A 147 -25.59 -15.53 15.60
CA ARG A 147 -26.66 -15.74 16.59
C ARG A 147 -27.75 -14.68 16.46
N ASN A 148 -27.38 -13.42 16.29
CA ASN A 148 -28.32 -12.31 16.13
C ASN A 148 -29.13 -12.41 14.83
N ALA A 149 -28.48 -12.76 13.72
CA ALA A 149 -29.15 -12.97 12.44
C ALA A 149 -30.13 -14.15 12.50
N LYS A 150 -29.71 -15.30 13.07
CA LYS A 150 -30.60 -16.46 13.28
C LYS A 150 -31.78 -16.16 14.21
N ALA A 151 -31.55 -15.42 15.29
CA ALA A 151 -32.62 -15.03 16.22
C ALA A 151 -33.66 -14.15 15.51
N THR A 152 -33.22 -13.13 14.77
CA THR A 152 -34.13 -12.24 14.03
C THR A 152 -34.82 -12.91 12.84
N LYS A 153 -34.17 -13.90 12.20
CA LYS A 153 -34.79 -14.75 11.18
C LYS A 153 -35.91 -15.59 11.77
N THR A 154 -35.67 -16.19 12.93
CA THR A 154 -36.67 -16.96 13.68
C THR A 154 -37.88 -16.09 14.07
N GLU A 155 -37.63 -14.86 14.55
CA GLU A 155 -38.69 -13.88 14.82
C GLU A 155 -39.50 -13.53 13.56
N LEU A 156 -38.83 -13.34 12.41
CA LEU A 156 -39.47 -13.05 11.12
C LEU A 156 -40.33 -14.21 10.63
N ASP A 157 -39.83 -15.44 10.74
CA ASP A 157 -40.54 -16.64 10.31
C ASP A 157 -41.75 -16.93 11.22
N ALA A 158 -41.58 -16.78 12.53
CA ALA A 158 -42.70 -16.87 13.47
C ALA A 158 -43.78 -15.82 13.16
N PHE A 159 -43.37 -14.58 12.87
CA PHE A 159 -44.30 -13.54 12.44
C PHE A 159 -45.02 -13.91 11.14
N ARG A 160 -44.31 -14.45 10.13
CA ARG A 160 -44.91 -14.88 8.86
C ARG A 160 -45.91 -16.02 9.07
N ALA A 161 -45.56 -17.01 9.88
CA ALA A 161 -46.41 -18.15 10.21
C ALA A 161 -47.68 -17.71 10.96
N GLU A 162 -47.56 -16.90 12.01
CA GLU A 162 -48.70 -16.40 12.79
C GLU A 162 -49.65 -15.55 11.91
N ASN A 163 -49.10 -14.77 10.99
CA ASN A 163 -49.84 -13.78 10.21
C ASN A 163 -50.19 -14.26 8.78
N ARG A 164 -49.92 -15.53 8.45
CA ARG A 164 -50.15 -16.18 7.14
C ARG A 164 -49.59 -15.37 5.98
N ARG A 165 -48.34 -14.93 6.10
CA ARG A 165 -47.64 -14.14 5.07
C ARG A 165 -46.72 -15.03 4.24
N SER A 166 -46.62 -14.73 2.96
CA SER A 166 -45.65 -15.34 2.05
C SER A 166 -44.22 -14.96 2.42
N GLU A 167 -43.24 -15.70 1.91
CA GLU A 167 -41.81 -15.39 2.06
C GLU A 167 -41.36 -14.11 1.36
N ALA A 168 -42.20 -13.56 0.46
CA ALA A 168 -41.94 -12.29 -0.21
C ALA A 168 -41.59 -11.16 0.78
N ALA A 169 -40.57 -10.38 0.42
CA ALA A 169 -40.16 -9.22 1.20
C ALA A 169 -41.29 -8.19 1.29
N PRO A 170 -41.45 -7.49 2.44
CA PRO A 170 -42.40 -6.38 2.54
C PRO A 170 -42.05 -5.27 1.57
N LYS A 171 -43.04 -4.44 1.27
CA LYS A 171 -42.76 -3.18 0.57
C LYS A 171 -41.87 -2.30 1.43
N MET A 172 -40.63 -2.12 0.98
CA MET A 172 -39.67 -1.17 1.53
C MET A 172 -39.66 0.07 0.64
N VAL A 173 -39.73 1.24 1.27
CA VAL A 173 -39.69 2.53 0.57
C VAL A 173 -38.34 3.14 0.91
N GLU A 174 -37.58 3.48 -0.11
CA GLU A 174 -36.32 4.22 0.05
C GLU A 174 -36.60 5.63 0.57
N TRP A 175 -35.55 6.30 1.07
CA TRP A 175 -35.65 7.67 1.56
C TRP A 175 -36.25 8.63 0.53
N THR A 176 -35.83 8.51 -0.74
CA THR A 176 -36.36 9.27 -1.88
C THR A 176 -37.87 9.06 -2.06
N GLY A 177 -38.34 7.82 -1.89
CA GLY A 177 -39.75 7.48 -1.95
C GLY A 177 -40.57 8.11 -0.81
N TYR A 178 -40.02 8.20 0.40
CA TYR A 178 -40.68 8.92 1.50
C TYR A 178 -40.75 10.42 1.23
N ALA A 179 -39.69 11.02 0.69
CA ALA A 179 -39.68 12.44 0.34
C ALA A 179 -40.77 12.80 -0.68
N VAL A 180 -40.99 11.96 -1.70
CA VAL A 180 -42.08 12.14 -2.68
C VAL A 180 -43.45 12.09 -2.02
N LYS A 181 -43.69 11.14 -1.10
CA LYS A 181 -44.98 11.05 -0.38
C LYS A 181 -45.24 12.28 0.48
N VAL A 182 -44.24 12.74 1.23
CA VAL A 182 -44.34 13.99 2.01
C VAL A 182 -44.61 15.18 1.10
N ALA A 183 -43.94 15.27 -0.06
CA ALA A 183 -44.17 16.34 -1.03
C ALA A 183 -45.60 16.34 -1.60
N ILE A 184 -46.19 15.16 -1.84
CA ILE A 184 -47.60 15.03 -2.27
C ILE A 184 -48.54 15.57 -1.18
N LEU A 185 -48.34 15.18 0.09
CA LEU A 185 -49.17 15.67 1.20
C LEU A 185 -49.03 17.17 1.40
N ALA A 186 -47.79 17.69 1.36
CA ALA A 186 -47.53 19.12 1.45
C ALA A 186 -48.15 19.89 0.27
N GLY A 187 -48.05 19.35 -0.94
CA GLY A 187 -48.67 19.92 -2.13
C GLY A 187 -50.19 19.98 -2.03
N CYS A 188 -50.83 18.89 -1.57
CA CYS A 188 -52.27 18.86 -1.30
C CYS A 188 -52.65 19.94 -0.28
N CYS A 189 -51.88 20.05 0.81
CA CYS A 189 -52.12 21.05 1.86
C CYS A 189 -52.03 22.48 1.32
N LEU A 190 -51.00 22.77 0.51
CA LEU A 190 -50.81 24.10 -0.08
C LEU A 190 -51.94 24.44 -1.05
N VAL A 191 -52.30 23.51 -1.95
CA VAL A 191 -53.36 23.73 -2.94
C VAL A 191 -54.71 23.93 -2.25
N GLU A 192 -55.05 23.07 -1.28
CA GLU A 192 -56.27 23.20 -0.48
C GLU A 192 -56.32 24.53 0.26
N SER A 193 -55.20 24.94 0.87
CA SER A 193 -55.10 26.23 1.56
C SER A 193 -55.33 27.41 0.62
N VAL A 194 -54.74 27.40 -0.57
CA VAL A 194 -54.90 28.48 -1.57
C VAL A 194 -56.34 28.55 -2.06
N ILE A 195 -56.94 27.40 -2.39
CA ILE A 195 -58.34 27.35 -2.83
C ILE A 195 -59.25 27.90 -1.74
N ASN A 196 -59.13 27.41 -0.50
CA ASN A 196 -59.96 27.82 0.63
C ASN A 196 -59.74 29.30 1.03
N ALA A 197 -58.49 29.77 1.03
CA ALA A 197 -58.14 31.13 1.44
C ALA A 197 -58.79 32.20 0.58
N ASN A 198 -58.86 31.99 -0.74
CA ASN A 198 -59.48 32.93 -1.68
C ASN A 198 -60.96 33.19 -1.34
N PHE A 199 -61.67 32.16 -0.86
CA PHE A 199 -63.08 32.30 -0.51
C PHE A 199 -63.30 32.80 0.92
N PHE A 200 -62.37 32.57 1.84
CA PHE A 200 -62.46 33.08 3.21
C PHE A 200 -62.05 34.56 3.32
N ALA A 201 -61.11 35.01 2.49
CA ALA A 201 -60.57 36.37 2.53
C ALA A 201 -61.64 37.48 2.40
N SER A 202 -62.70 37.23 1.63
CA SER A 202 -63.73 38.23 1.33
C SER A 202 -64.68 38.53 2.49
N GLY A 203 -64.66 37.75 3.58
CA GLY A 203 -65.58 37.90 4.72
C GLY A 203 -64.89 38.10 6.07
N MET A 204 -63.59 38.40 6.11
CA MET A 204 -62.84 38.55 7.36
C MET A 204 -62.19 39.93 7.49
N VAL A 205 -62.24 40.51 8.70
CA VAL A 205 -61.60 41.79 9.05
C VAL A 205 -60.09 41.78 8.75
N GLY A 206 -59.42 40.64 8.91
CA GLY A 206 -57.99 40.46 8.59
C GLY A 206 -57.68 40.16 7.11
N GLY A 207 -58.68 40.21 6.23
CA GLY A 207 -58.55 40.02 4.78
C GLY A 207 -57.87 38.70 4.39
N LEU A 208 -57.04 38.75 3.34
CA LEU A 208 -56.37 37.58 2.76
C LEU A 208 -55.44 36.88 3.75
N LEU A 209 -54.75 37.62 4.63
CA LEU A 209 -53.81 37.03 5.58
C LEU A 209 -54.53 36.12 6.60
N ALA A 210 -55.65 36.58 7.17
CA ALA A 210 -56.49 35.74 8.02
C ALA A 210 -57.10 34.56 7.26
N GLY A 211 -57.45 34.77 5.98
CA GLY A 211 -57.93 33.75 5.02
C GLY A 211 -56.99 32.58 4.89
N VAL A 212 -55.73 32.89 4.59
CA VAL A 212 -54.66 31.90 4.40
C VAL A 212 -54.39 31.13 5.68
N VAL A 213 -54.30 31.80 6.83
CA VAL A 213 -54.01 31.13 8.12
C VAL A 213 -55.12 30.14 8.48
N MET A 214 -56.39 30.55 8.38
CA MET A 214 -57.52 29.67 8.68
C MET A 214 -57.62 28.49 7.71
N ALA A 215 -57.49 28.75 6.41
CA ALA A 215 -57.48 27.73 5.37
C ALA A 215 -56.37 26.71 5.57
N PHE A 216 -55.17 27.19 5.92
CA PHE A 216 -54.03 26.33 6.22
C PHE A 216 -54.26 25.45 7.44
N CYS A 217 -54.78 26.00 8.55
CA CYS A 217 -55.11 25.19 9.73
C CYS A 217 -56.12 24.08 9.42
N LEU A 218 -57.18 24.40 8.68
CA LEU A 218 -58.19 23.41 8.28
C LEU A 218 -57.62 22.33 7.35
N ALA A 219 -56.80 22.71 6.36
CA ALA A 219 -56.13 21.79 5.47
C ALA A 219 -55.15 20.86 6.21
N VAL A 220 -54.35 21.38 7.16
CA VAL A 220 -53.44 20.58 7.99
C VAL A 220 -54.21 19.57 8.84
N ILE A 221 -55.29 20.00 9.51
CA ILE A 221 -56.14 19.12 10.33
C ILE A 221 -56.75 18.02 9.47
N ASN A 222 -57.28 18.36 8.28
CA ASN A 222 -57.84 17.42 7.34
C ASN A 222 -56.80 16.36 6.91
N ILE A 223 -55.67 16.82 6.35
CA ILE A 223 -54.64 15.97 5.75
C ILE A 223 -53.94 15.12 6.80
N LEU A 224 -53.49 15.71 7.92
CA LEU A 224 -52.79 14.93 8.96
C LEU A 224 -53.76 13.95 9.64
N GLY A 225 -54.98 14.38 9.95
CA GLY A 225 -56.00 13.51 10.54
C GLY A 225 -56.31 12.32 9.63
N ALA A 226 -56.60 12.57 8.35
CA ALA A 226 -56.88 11.53 7.37
C ALA A 226 -55.67 10.61 7.15
N PHE A 227 -54.45 11.16 7.12
CA PHE A 227 -53.20 10.39 7.01
C PHE A 227 -53.01 9.43 8.18
N PHE A 228 -53.10 9.90 9.43
CA PHE A 228 -52.88 9.06 10.61
C PHE A 228 -53.98 8.00 10.76
N ILE A 229 -55.24 8.36 10.51
CA ILE A 229 -56.33 7.37 10.50
C ILE A 229 -56.09 6.35 9.38
N GLY A 230 -55.68 6.77 8.18
CA GLY A 230 -55.30 5.91 7.07
C GLY A 230 -54.17 4.93 7.39
N ARG A 231 -53.17 5.38 8.15
CA ARG A 231 -52.10 4.51 8.64
C ARG A 231 -52.64 3.41 9.56
N LEU A 232 -53.59 3.73 10.43
CA LEU A 232 -54.24 2.76 11.33
C LEU A 232 -55.19 1.81 10.58
N THR A 233 -55.79 2.26 9.48
CA THR A 233 -56.68 1.46 8.60
C THR A 233 -55.97 0.25 7.95
N THR A 234 -54.63 0.20 7.93
CA THR A 234 -53.87 -1.00 7.50
C THR A 234 -54.24 -2.28 8.25
N ASN A 235 -54.85 -2.17 9.44
CA ASN A 235 -55.38 -3.32 10.19
C ASN A 235 -56.49 -4.09 9.42
N ILE A 236 -57.07 -3.56 8.35
CA ILE A 236 -57.97 -4.31 7.44
C ILE A 236 -57.28 -5.59 6.93
N ASN A 237 -55.97 -5.54 6.69
CA ASN A 237 -55.22 -6.67 6.14
C ASN A 237 -54.85 -7.72 7.20
N HIS A 238 -55.19 -7.49 8.47
CA HIS A 238 -54.81 -8.35 9.58
C HIS A 238 -55.50 -9.73 9.50
N VAL A 239 -54.82 -10.79 9.96
CA VAL A 239 -55.38 -12.15 9.98
C VAL A 239 -56.50 -12.31 11.02
N ARG A 240 -56.29 -11.74 12.22
CA ARG A 240 -57.26 -11.73 13.32
C ARG A 240 -58.51 -10.88 12.98
N PRO A 241 -59.73 -11.44 13.10
CA PRO A 241 -60.96 -10.78 12.65
C PRO A 241 -61.28 -9.50 13.42
N ILE A 242 -60.96 -9.44 14.72
CA ILE A 242 -61.21 -8.24 15.53
C ILE A 242 -60.38 -7.04 15.07
N ARG A 243 -59.12 -7.26 14.67
CA ARG A 243 -58.26 -6.19 14.12
C ARG A 243 -58.70 -5.79 12.72
N ARG A 244 -59.13 -6.76 11.91
CA ARG A 244 -59.74 -6.49 10.60
C ARG A 244 -60.98 -5.62 10.72
N LEU A 245 -61.89 -5.94 11.64
CA LEU A 245 -63.07 -5.13 11.92
C LEU A 245 -62.70 -3.72 12.37
N ALA A 246 -61.74 -3.58 13.30
CA ALA A 246 -61.22 -2.28 13.72
C ALA A 246 -60.67 -1.47 12.53
N GLY A 247 -60.01 -2.11 11.57
CA GLY A 247 -59.57 -1.47 10.32
C GLY A 247 -60.74 -0.92 9.49
N TYR A 248 -61.83 -1.67 9.31
CA TYR A 248 -63.02 -1.17 8.60
C TYR A 248 -63.73 -0.04 9.35
N VAL A 249 -63.81 -0.12 10.68
CA VAL A 249 -64.35 0.96 11.52
C VAL A 249 -63.50 2.23 11.36
N LEU A 250 -62.16 2.10 11.38
CA LEU A 250 -61.26 3.23 11.16
C LEU A 250 -61.39 3.82 9.76
N LEU A 251 -61.60 3.00 8.73
CA LEU A 251 -61.89 3.49 7.38
C LEU A 251 -63.15 4.35 7.35
N LEU A 252 -64.24 3.89 7.99
CA LEU A 252 -65.47 4.66 8.12
C LEU A 252 -65.23 5.97 8.87
N VAL A 253 -64.51 5.92 10.00
CA VAL A 253 -64.13 7.10 10.78
C VAL A 253 -63.31 8.08 9.94
N ALA A 254 -62.43 7.60 9.05
CA ALA A 254 -61.63 8.47 8.19
C ALA A 254 -62.48 9.19 7.13
N ILE A 255 -63.46 8.49 6.55
CA ILE A 255 -64.41 9.10 5.61
C ILE A 255 -65.27 10.14 6.34
N LEU A 256 -65.78 9.80 7.53
CA LEU A 256 -66.55 10.74 8.34
C LEU A 256 -65.71 11.94 8.79
N TRP A 257 -64.42 11.74 9.11
CA TRP A 257 -63.48 12.80 9.46
C TRP A 257 -63.33 13.82 8.33
N THR A 258 -63.00 13.37 7.12
CA THR A 258 -62.83 14.29 5.99
C THR A 258 -64.14 15.00 5.61
N CYS A 259 -65.27 14.30 5.70
CA CYS A 259 -66.60 14.92 5.52
C CYS A 259 -66.93 15.93 6.61
N ALA A 260 -66.56 15.68 7.87
CA ALA A 260 -66.78 16.61 8.97
C ALA A 260 -65.92 17.87 8.82
N VAL A 261 -64.65 17.73 8.44
CA VAL A 261 -63.77 18.89 8.17
C VAL A 261 -64.23 19.64 6.93
N GLY A 262 -64.65 18.95 5.86
CA GLY A 262 -65.26 19.58 4.68
C GLY A 262 -66.55 20.33 5.03
N GLY A 263 -67.39 19.76 5.90
CA GLY A 263 -68.59 20.41 6.41
C GLY A 263 -68.24 21.68 7.19
N LEU A 264 -67.23 21.60 8.07
CA LEU A 264 -66.71 22.76 8.78
C LEU A 264 -66.21 23.85 7.83
N VAL A 265 -65.48 23.50 6.77
CA VAL A 265 -65.06 24.42 5.71
C VAL A 265 -66.26 25.10 5.03
N ALA A 266 -67.31 24.34 4.72
CA ALA A 266 -68.54 24.88 4.14
C ALA A 266 -69.28 25.83 5.10
N TYR A 267 -69.40 25.47 6.40
CA TYR A 267 -69.98 26.36 7.41
C TYR A 267 -69.15 27.63 7.62
N CYS A 268 -67.81 27.53 7.63
CA CYS A 268 -66.94 28.71 7.62
C CYS A 268 -67.27 29.61 6.43
N ARG A 269 -67.36 29.04 5.21
CA ARG A 269 -67.70 29.82 4.02
C ARG A 269 -69.10 30.45 4.08
N PHE A 270 -70.08 29.77 4.64
CA PHE A 270 -71.46 30.26 4.79
C PHE A 270 -71.55 31.43 5.77
N VAL A 271 -70.87 31.34 6.91
CA VAL A 271 -70.96 32.33 8.00
C VAL A 271 -70.14 33.59 7.72
N MET A 272 -68.95 33.48 7.10
CA MET A 272 -68.02 34.60 6.96
C MET A 272 -68.62 35.86 6.28
N PRO A 273 -69.42 35.77 5.20
CA PRO A 273 -70.06 36.95 4.61
C PRO A 273 -71.15 37.61 5.48
N GLN A 274 -71.64 36.92 6.51
CA GLN A 274 -72.75 37.36 7.37
C GLN A 274 -72.25 38.14 8.61
N ILE A 275 -70.94 38.18 8.83
CA ILE A 275 -70.32 38.87 9.96
C ILE A 275 -70.28 40.37 9.63
N GLN A 276 -71.36 41.07 9.95
CA GLN A 276 -71.48 42.53 9.79
C GLN A 276 -71.10 43.32 11.06
N ASP A 277 -71.07 42.67 12.23
CA ASP A 277 -70.74 43.27 13.53
C ASP A 277 -69.49 42.62 14.15
N GLU A 278 -68.51 43.43 14.56
CA GLU A 278 -67.23 43.00 15.16
C GLU A 278 -67.39 42.36 16.56
N THR A 279 -68.60 42.34 17.14
CA THR A 279 -68.82 42.00 18.55
C THR A 279 -69.05 40.51 18.83
N VAL A 280 -69.37 39.69 17.82
CA VAL A 280 -69.61 38.25 18.00
C VAL A 280 -68.46 37.46 17.38
N GLY A 281 -67.74 36.68 18.20
CA GLY A 281 -66.59 35.91 17.71
C GLY A 281 -66.98 34.93 16.59
N ASN A 282 -66.24 34.93 15.48
CA ASN A 282 -66.50 34.16 14.25
C ASN A 282 -66.81 32.66 14.52
N MET A 283 -66.17 32.07 15.53
CA MET A 283 -66.38 30.66 15.93
C MET A 283 -67.73 30.41 16.59
N HIS A 284 -68.29 31.39 17.31
CA HIS A 284 -69.60 31.27 17.95
C HIS A 284 -70.71 31.17 16.90
N LEU A 285 -70.63 31.98 15.84
CA LEU A 285 -71.59 31.95 14.73
C LEU A 285 -71.49 30.65 13.94
N ILE A 286 -70.28 30.17 13.64
CA ILE A 286 -70.07 28.84 13.01
C ILE A 286 -70.69 27.73 13.87
N TRP A 287 -70.43 27.74 15.18
CA TRP A 287 -71.01 26.76 16.09
C TRP A 287 -72.53 26.85 16.18
N GLN A 288 -73.07 28.06 16.21
CA GLN A 288 -74.51 28.30 16.23
C GLN A 288 -75.17 27.73 14.96
N SER A 289 -74.64 28.04 13.76
CA SER A 289 -75.14 27.51 12.50
C SER A 289 -75.08 25.98 12.42
N ILE A 290 -74.01 25.37 12.95
CA ILE A 290 -73.89 23.91 13.08
C ILE A 290 -74.96 23.36 14.03
N SER A 291 -75.15 23.98 15.19
CA SER A 291 -76.11 23.53 16.22
C SER A 291 -77.57 23.64 15.76
N THR A 292 -77.89 24.62 14.92
CA THR A 292 -79.21 24.81 14.31
C THR A 292 -79.41 23.99 13.04
N LEU A 293 -78.40 23.22 12.62
CA LEU A 293 -78.40 22.41 11.39
C LEU A 293 -78.80 23.22 10.15
N THR A 294 -78.37 24.47 10.08
CA THR A 294 -78.62 25.34 8.92
C THR A 294 -77.88 24.78 7.71
N ASN A 295 -78.53 24.67 6.55
CA ASN A 295 -77.87 24.12 5.36
C ASN A 295 -76.75 25.06 4.85
N PRO A 296 -75.46 24.68 4.92
CA PRO A 296 -74.35 25.51 4.45
C PRO A 296 -74.10 25.38 2.94
N PHE A 297 -74.84 24.50 2.24
CA PHE A 297 -74.69 24.19 0.82
C PHE A 297 -75.67 24.97 -0.06
N ASP A 298 -75.83 26.26 0.23
CA ASP A 298 -76.67 27.18 -0.55
C ASP A 298 -75.94 27.78 -1.76
N SER A 299 -74.61 27.74 -1.76
CA SER A 299 -73.75 28.30 -2.81
C SER A 299 -72.87 27.24 -3.48
N LEU A 300 -72.57 27.43 -4.78
CA LEU A 300 -71.67 26.55 -5.53
C LEU A 300 -70.25 26.55 -4.94
N GLU A 301 -69.81 27.67 -4.36
CA GLU A 301 -68.52 27.78 -3.69
C GLU A 301 -68.45 26.86 -2.47
N SER A 302 -69.46 26.88 -1.58
CA SER A 302 -69.49 26.02 -0.39
C SER A 302 -69.48 24.53 -0.74
N ILE A 303 -70.21 24.13 -1.80
CA ILE A 303 -70.18 22.76 -2.32
C ILE A 303 -68.80 22.42 -2.88
N ALA A 304 -68.18 23.30 -3.66
CA ALA A 304 -66.87 23.07 -4.25
C ALA A 304 -65.79 22.91 -3.17
N LEU A 305 -65.75 23.80 -2.17
CA LEU A 305 -64.77 23.74 -1.08
C LEU A 305 -64.92 22.47 -0.25
N PHE A 306 -66.16 22.04 0.03
CA PHE A 306 -66.42 20.75 0.67
C PHE A 306 -65.83 19.59 -0.14
N LEU A 307 -66.11 19.54 -1.45
CA LEU A 307 -65.64 18.46 -2.31
C LEU A 307 -64.11 18.43 -2.43
N PHE A 308 -63.46 19.59 -2.55
CA PHE A 308 -62.00 19.68 -2.58
C PHE A 308 -61.38 19.22 -1.25
N THR A 309 -61.95 19.64 -0.12
CA THR A 309 -61.51 19.20 1.21
C THR A 309 -61.63 17.67 1.35
N VAL A 310 -62.78 17.11 0.94
CA VAL A 310 -63.00 15.65 0.96
C VAL A 310 -61.98 14.93 0.05
N LEU A 311 -61.76 15.44 -1.16
CA LEU A 311 -60.81 14.87 -2.13
C LEU A 311 -59.38 14.83 -1.59
N PHE A 312 -58.85 15.94 -1.07
CA PHE A 312 -57.49 15.98 -0.53
C PHE A 312 -57.35 15.13 0.74
N GLY A 313 -58.39 15.07 1.58
CA GLY A 313 -58.42 14.14 2.71
C GLY A 313 -58.41 12.67 2.27
N LEU A 314 -59.11 12.30 1.19
CA LEU A 314 -59.06 10.94 0.63
C LEU A 314 -57.69 10.61 0.02
N ILE A 315 -57.01 11.57 -0.62
CA ILE A 315 -55.64 11.39 -1.10
C ILE A 315 -54.70 11.13 0.09
N ALA A 316 -54.80 11.94 1.15
CA ALA A 316 -54.01 11.78 2.36
C ALA A 316 -54.27 10.45 3.07
N LEU A 317 -55.53 9.98 3.07
CA LEU A 317 -55.93 8.67 3.57
C LEU A 317 -55.24 7.53 2.82
N VAL A 318 -55.27 7.58 1.49
CA VAL A 318 -54.63 6.57 0.63
C VAL A 318 -53.12 6.58 0.81
N ASP A 319 -52.51 7.76 0.92
CA ASP A 319 -51.07 7.88 1.11
C ASP A 319 -50.63 7.37 2.50
N GLY A 320 -51.41 7.66 3.55
CA GLY A 320 -51.21 7.11 4.90
C GLY A 320 -51.34 5.59 4.95
N TYR A 321 -52.31 5.00 4.23
CA TYR A 321 -52.44 3.56 4.10
C TYR A 321 -51.26 2.93 3.36
N LYS A 322 -50.76 3.57 2.29
CA LYS A 322 -49.63 3.11 1.48
C LYS A 322 -48.28 3.58 2.01
N TRP A 323 -48.22 4.18 3.19
CA TRP A 323 -46.99 4.77 3.75
C TRP A 323 -45.86 3.75 3.87
N SER A 324 -46.19 2.56 4.39
CA SER A 324 -45.31 1.39 4.48
C SER A 324 -46.00 0.15 3.91
N ASP A 325 -45.50 -1.05 4.23
CA ASP A 325 -46.19 -2.29 3.88
C ASP A 325 -47.66 -2.28 4.40
N PRO A 326 -48.62 -2.79 3.60
CA PRO A 326 -50.03 -2.84 3.99
C PRO A 326 -50.29 -3.71 5.22
N TYR A 327 -49.39 -4.64 5.56
CA TYR A 327 -49.50 -5.42 6.78
C TYR A 327 -48.85 -4.70 7.96
N PRO A 328 -49.60 -4.43 9.05
CA PRO A 328 -49.06 -3.67 10.17
C PRO A 328 -47.89 -4.41 10.84
N GLY A 329 -46.77 -3.71 11.00
CA GLY A 329 -45.58 -4.21 11.69
C GLY A 329 -44.60 -5.02 10.84
N TYR A 330 -44.98 -5.46 9.62
CA TYR A 330 -44.14 -6.36 8.82
C TYR A 330 -42.80 -5.73 8.41
N THR A 331 -42.83 -4.49 7.89
CA THR A 331 -41.62 -3.74 7.51
C THR A 331 -40.62 -3.62 8.67
N LYS A 332 -41.09 -3.45 9.92
CA LYS A 332 -40.20 -3.26 11.08
C LYS A 332 -39.42 -4.53 11.42
N ILE A 333 -40.11 -5.67 11.48
CA ILE A 333 -39.49 -6.96 11.82
C ILE A 333 -38.55 -7.40 10.70
N TYR A 334 -38.98 -7.23 9.45
CA TYR A 334 -38.13 -7.53 8.30
C TYR A 334 -36.88 -6.65 8.28
N LYS A 335 -37.01 -5.33 8.51
CA LYS A 335 -35.86 -4.42 8.55
C LYS A 335 -34.87 -4.81 9.66
N LYS A 336 -35.37 -5.18 10.85
CA LYS A 336 -34.53 -5.68 11.95
C LYS A 336 -33.69 -6.89 11.53
N HIS A 337 -34.30 -7.86 10.84
CA HIS A 337 -33.59 -9.01 10.30
C HIS A 337 -32.60 -8.61 9.19
N PHE A 338 -33.04 -7.80 8.24
CA PHE A 338 -32.23 -7.37 7.11
C PHE A 338 -30.97 -6.63 7.56
N ASP A 339 -31.10 -5.68 8.48
CA ASP A 339 -29.97 -4.91 9.02
C ASP A 339 -28.95 -5.86 9.70
N LYS A 340 -29.42 -6.82 10.51
CA LYS A 340 -28.54 -7.80 11.19
C LYS A 340 -27.91 -8.80 10.22
N PHE A 341 -28.62 -9.17 9.16
CA PHE A 341 -28.08 -10.04 8.12
C PHE A 341 -27.02 -9.32 7.28
N GLN A 342 -27.22 -8.02 6.99
CA GLN A 342 -26.21 -7.19 6.33
C GLN A 342 -24.95 -7.02 7.19
N ASP A 343 -25.08 -6.82 8.50
CA ASP A 343 -23.93 -6.77 9.43
C ASP A 343 -23.08 -8.07 9.32
N LEU A 344 -23.74 -9.23 9.31
CA LEU A 344 -23.07 -10.53 9.16
C LEU A 344 -22.38 -10.68 7.80
N LEU A 345 -23.08 -10.32 6.71
CA LEU A 345 -22.50 -10.39 5.36
C LEU A 345 -21.28 -9.46 5.22
N GLY A 346 -21.34 -8.27 5.82
CA GLY A 346 -20.22 -7.34 5.87
C GLY A 346 -18.98 -7.97 6.51
N LEU A 347 -19.12 -8.55 7.71
CA LEU A 347 -18.00 -9.21 8.38
C LEU A 347 -17.45 -10.40 7.59
N ILE A 348 -18.33 -11.22 7.00
CA ILE A 348 -17.90 -12.36 6.15
C ILE A 348 -17.09 -11.85 4.96
N GLN A 349 -17.55 -10.78 4.30
CA GLN A 349 -16.84 -10.19 3.17
C GLN A 349 -15.49 -9.61 3.58
N GLU A 350 -15.41 -8.93 4.73
CA GLU A 350 -14.15 -8.44 5.29
C GLU A 350 -13.14 -9.58 5.52
N LEU A 351 -13.59 -10.67 6.16
CA LEU A 351 -12.74 -11.85 6.40
C LEU A 351 -12.29 -12.51 5.10
N GLN A 352 -13.17 -12.61 4.10
CA GLN A 352 -12.82 -13.15 2.78
C GLN A 352 -11.75 -12.30 2.08
N VAL A 353 -11.86 -10.97 2.13
CA VAL A 353 -10.86 -10.05 1.57
C VAL A 353 -9.53 -10.17 2.32
N GLU A 354 -9.54 -10.27 3.64
CA GLU A 354 -8.31 -10.43 4.43
C GLU A 354 -7.61 -11.77 4.13
N LEU A 355 -8.37 -12.87 4.01
CA LEU A 355 -7.83 -14.17 3.59
C LEU A 355 -7.24 -14.15 2.18
N GLU A 356 -7.91 -13.48 1.24
CA GLU A 356 -7.42 -13.31 -0.14
C GLU A 356 -6.09 -12.53 -0.14
N GLY A 357 -6.00 -11.45 0.64
CA GLY A 357 -4.76 -10.68 0.78
C GLY A 357 -3.59 -11.51 1.33
N ILE A 358 -3.82 -12.32 2.37
CA ILE A 358 -2.78 -13.20 2.93
C ILE A 358 -2.35 -14.26 1.90
N LYS A 359 -3.29 -14.78 1.10
CA LYS A 359 -2.98 -15.74 0.04
C LYS A 359 -2.08 -15.10 -1.02
N GLU A 360 -2.46 -13.94 -1.55
CA GLU A 360 -1.67 -13.20 -2.55
C GLU A 360 -0.27 -12.87 -2.02
N GLU A 361 -0.16 -12.33 -0.80
CA GLU A 361 1.14 -12.03 -0.16
C GLU A 361 2.03 -13.27 -0.06
N THR A 362 1.45 -14.42 0.34
CA THR A 362 2.20 -15.67 0.47
C THR A 362 2.67 -16.20 -0.89
N LEU A 363 1.82 -16.12 -1.93
CA LEU A 363 2.18 -16.54 -3.28
C LEU A 363 3.29 -15.66 -3.87
N ASP A 364 3.24 -14.35 -3.63
CA ASP A 364 4.27 -13.40 -4.02
C ASP A 364 5.60 -13.68 -3.30
N GLU A 365 5.56 -14.01 -2.00
CA GLU A 365 6.77 -14.38 -1.23
C GLU A 365 7.41 -15.68 -1.78
N ILE A 366 6.60 -16.67 -2.18
CA ILE A 366 7.07 -17.90 -2.84
C ILE A 366 7.80 -17.56 -4.15
N GLU A 367 7.21 -16.70 -5.00
CA GLU A 367 7.83 -16.29 -6.26
C GLU A 367 9.11 -15.49 -6.07
N ALA A 368 9.09 -14.55 -5.12
CA ALA A 368 10.25 -13.73 -4.76
C ALA A 368 11.42 -14.59 -4.26
N ASN A 369 11.16 -15.62 -3.46
CA ASN A 369 12.20 -16.54 -2.96
C ASN A 369 12.87 -17.31 -4.10
N VAL A 370 12.10 -17.83 -5.06
CA VAL A 370 12.66 -18.55 -6.22
C VAL A 370 13.43 -17.62 -7.16
N LYS A 371 12.93 -16.41 -7.40
CA LYS A 371 13.65 -15.40 -8.18
C LYS A 371 14.99 -15.06 -7.51
N THR A 372 14.97 -14.80 -6.21
CA THR A 372 16.18 -14.50 -5.42
C THR A 372 17.18 -15.66 -5.47
N ALA A 373 16.71 -16.90 -5.40
CA ALA A 373 17.57 -18.08 -5.51
C ALA A 373 18.23 -18.21 -6.89
N LYS A 374 17.49 -17.99 -7.98
CA LYS A 374 18.03 -17.95 -9.35
C LYS A 374 19.10 -16.87 -9.51
N ASP A 375 18.82 -15.67 -9.00
CA ASP A 375 19.75 -14.55 -9.04
C ASP A 375 21.01 -14.82 -8.23
N ALA A 376 20.88 -15.49 -7.08
CA ALA A 376 22.01 -15.90 -6.25
C ALA A 376 22.92 -16.91 -6.99
N ILE A 377 22.35 -17.91 -7.68
CA ILE A 377 23.13 -18.84 -8.51
C ILE A 377 23.88 -18.11 -9.64
N ASN A 378 23.23 -17.16 -10.31
CA ASN A 378 23.88 -16.37 -11.36
C ASN A 378 25.03 -15.52 -10.79
N LYS A 379 24.84 -14.89 -9.63
CA LYS A 379 25.89 -14.14 -8.92
C LYS A 379 27.05 -15.04 -8.49
N PHE A 380 26.75 -16.27 -8.05
CA PHE A 380 27.77 -17.27 -7.70
C PHE A 380 28.64 -17.60 -8.92
N ARG A 381 28.02 -17.95 -10.06
CA ARG A 381 28.75 -18.23 -11.32
C ARG A 381 29.61 -17.05 -11.77
N SER A 382 29.06 -15.83 -11.69
CA SER A 382 29.79 -14.61 -12.06
C SER A 382 31.01 -14.41 -11.17
N SER A 383 30.87 -14.56 -9.85
CA SER A 383 31.97 -14.38 -8.89
C SER A 383 33.03 -15.46 -9.04
N MET A 384 32.63 -16.70 -9.34
CA MET A 384 33.56 -17.79 -9.64
C MET A 384 34.36 -17.51 -10.93
N GLY A 385 33.69 -17.06 -12.00
CA GLY A 385 34.36 -16.67 -13.25
C GLY A 385 35.34 -15.51 -13.08
N GLU A 386 35.09 -14.62 -12.12
CA GLU A 386 35.97 -13.51 -11.77
C GLU A 386 37.34 -13.98 -11.24
N LYS A 387 37.44 -15.17 -10.59
CA LYS A 387 38.73 -15.75 -10.18
C LYS A 387 39.67 -15.94 -11.36
N GLY A 388 39.14 -16.39 -12.50
CA GLY A 388 39.92 -16.56 -13.74
C GLY A 388 40.42 -15.22 -14.30
N VAL A 389 39.58 -14.18 -14.24
CA VAL A 389 39.96 -12.82 -14.64
C VAL A 389 41.03 -12.25 -13.71
N ALA A 390 40.85 -12.42 -12.39
CA ALA A 390 41.81 -11.99 -11.38
C ALA A 390 43.17 -12.67 -11.57
N LYS A 391 43.18 -14.00 -11.74
CA LYS A 391 44.39 -14.77 -12.05
C LYS A 391 45.13 -14.19 -13.25
N LYS A 392 44.44 -13.98 -14.38
CA LYS A 392 45.03 -13.43 -15.61
C LYS A 392 45.65 -12.05 -15.37
N LYS A 393 44.94 -11.15 -14.69
CA LYS A 393 45.44 -9.78 -14.41
C LYS A 393 46.65 -9.79 -13.48
N VAL A 394 46.60 -10.57 -12.39
CA VAL A 394 47.74 -10.72 -11.47
C VAL A 394 48.96 -11.25 -12.22
N THR A 395 48.80 -12.32 -13.00
CA THR A 395 49.89 -12.89 -13.82
C THR A 395 50.46 -11.87 -14.80
N GLN A 396 49.62 -11.13 -15.52
CA GLN A 396 50.07 -10.08 -16.46
C GLN A 396 50.88 -8.99 -15.74
N HIS A 397 50.43 -8.57 -14.57
CA HIS A 397 51.09 -7.52 -13.80
C HIS A 397 52.43 -7.97 -13.19
N LEU A 398 52.52 -9.23 -12.75
CA LEU A 398 53.78 -9.85 -12.32
C LEU A 398 54.78 -9.94 -13.47
N VAL A 399 54.34 -10.40 -14.65
CA VAL A 399 55.18 -10.45 -15.86
C VAL A 399 55.69 -9.05 -16.24
N LEU A 400 54.85 -8.02 -16.12
CA LEU A 400 55.27 -6.63 -16.34
C LEU A 400 56.35 -6.20 -15.33
N ALA A 401 56.19 -6.53 -14.05
CA ALA A 401 57.19 -6.24 -13.02
C ALA A 401 58.54 -6.92 -13.31
N GLU A 402 58.51 -8.20 -13.66
CA GLU A 402 59.71 -8.99 -13.99
C GLU A 402 60.43 -8.46 -15.23
N ASN A 403 59.68 -8.17 -16.30
CA ASN A 403 60.23 -7.56 -17.51
C ASN A 403 60.83 -6.18 -17.23
N THR A 404 60.21 -5.41 -16.33
CA THR A 404 60.73 -4.09 -15.92
C THR A 404 62.04 -4.22 -15.16
N ILE A 405 62.14 -5.14 -14.18
CA ILE A 405 63.40 -5.41 -13.48
C ILE A 405 64.51 -5.78 -14.46
N ARG A 406 64.20 -6.67 -15.40
CA ARG A 406 65.15 -7.11 -16.44
C ARG A 406 65.59 -5.92 -17.31
N ALA A 407 64.64 -5.14 -17.84
CA ALA A 407 64.93 -4.02 -18.73
C ALA A 407 65.74 -2.91 -18.04
N LEU A 408 65.38 -2.52 -16.82
CA LEU A 408 66.08 -1.46 -16.08
C LEU A 408 67.49 -1.88 -15.68
N THR A 409 67.67 -3.13 -15.25
CA THR A 409 69.00 -3.65 -14.91
C THR A 409 69.87 -3.83 -16.13
N GLN A 410 69.33 -4.29 -17.27
CA GLN A 410 70.06 -4.34 -18.53
C GLN A 410 70.44 -2.95 -19.02
N ALA A 411 69.55 -1.96 -18.90
CA ALA A 411 69.85 -0.57 -19.23
C ALA A 411 71.02 -0.03 -18.38
N TYR A 412 71.02 -0.31 -17.08
CA TYR A 412 72.14 0.01 -16.19
C TYR A 412 73.45 -0.67 -16.66
N ARG A 413 73.45 -1.99 -16.84
CA ARG A 413 74.64 -2.76 -17.21
C ARG A 413 75.20 -2.35 -18.57
N TYR A 414 74.34 -2.08 -19.56
CA TYR A 414 74.72 -1.67 -20.90
C TYR A 414 75.36 -0.27 -20.91
N GLU A 415 74.70 0.71 -20.31
CA GLU A 415 75.23 2.09 -20.22
C GLU A 415 76.52 2.14 -19.40
N ASN A 416 76.63 1.34 -18.34
CA ASN A 416 77.85 1.21 -17.57
C ASN A 416 78.99 0.68 -18.46
N GLN A 417 78.78 -0.44 -19.17
CA GLN A 417 79.76 -1.05 -20.07
C GLN A 417 80.25 -0.10 -21.17
N MET A 418 79.37 0.74 -21.73
CA MET A 418 79.71 1.62 -22.85
C MET A 418 80.73 2.71 -22.51
N VAL A 419 80.82 3.11 -21.24
CA VAL A 419 81.67 4.24 -20.81
C VAL A 419 82.92 3.77 -20.06
N ARG A 420 83.16 2.45 -19.95
CA ARG A 420 84.29 1.90 -19.19
C ARG A 420 85.64 2.13 -19.89
N PRO A 421 86.70 2.48 -19.14
CA PRO A 421 88.08 2.47 -19.62
C PRO A 421 88.54 1.07 -20.06
N ALA A 422 89.44 1.00 -21.05
CA ALA A 422 89.91 -0.27 -21.63
C ALA A 422 90.67 -1.16 -20.61
N ASP A 423 91.27 -0.56 -19.59
CA ASP A 423 92.00 -1.23 -18.50
C ASP A 423 91.09 -1.78 -17.39
N LYS A 424 89.78 -1.47 -17.43
CA LYS A 424 88.80 -1.89 -16.40
C LYS A 424 87.61 -2.63 -17.02
N PRO A 425 87.79 -3.92 -17.40
CA PRO A 425 86.72 -4.71 -18.00
C PRO A 425 85.49 -4.81 -17.06
N ARG A 426 84.32 -5.07 -17.66
CA ARG A 426 83.09 -5.31 -16.90
C ARG A 426 83.20 -6.63 -16.11
N PRO A 427 82.52 -6.76 -14.96
CA PRO A 427 82.45 -8.03 -14.26
C PRO A 427 81.62 -9.09 -14.99
N ASP A 428 81.98 -10.35 -14.80
CA ASP A 428 81.33 -11.49 -15.47
C ASP A 428 79.85 -11.64 -15.10
N TYR A 429 79.46 -11.29 -13.86
CA TYR A 429 78.09 -11.42 -13.38
C TYR A 429 77.09 -10.55 -14.15
N PHE A 430 77.55 -9.56 -14.92
CA PHE A 430 76.67 -8.75 -15.78
C PHE A 430 75.93 -9.63 -16.81
N ASN A 431 76.45 -10.81 -17.14
CA ASN A 431 75.78 -11.77 -18.03
C ASN A 431 74.77 -12.67 -17.32
N ASN A 432 74.76 -12.69 -15.99
CA ASN A 432 73.86 -13.53 -15.22
C ASN A 432 72.44 -12.94 -15.22
N GLU A 433 71.44 -13.81 -15.38
CA GLU A 433 70.05 -13.42 -15.17
C GLU A 433 69.82 -13.05 -13.69
N ILE A 434 68.89 -12.12 -13.47
CA ILE A 434 68.51 -11.71 -12.13
C ILE A 434 67.57 -12.77 -11.58
N VAL A 435 68.02 -13.47 -10.56
CA VAL A 435 67.17 -14.40 -9.81
C VAL A 435 66.30 -13.56 -8.88
N LEU A 436 65.01 -13.79 -8.99
CA LEU A 436 63.98 -13.12 -8.22
C LEU A 436 63.44 -14.10 -7.17
N ASP A 437 63.18 -13.61 -5.96
CA ASP A 437 62.61 -14.44 -4.90
C ASP A 437 61.26 -15.01 -5.35
N LEU A 438 61.00 -16.28 -5.06
CA LEU A 438 59.72 -16.92 -5.34
C LEU A 438 58.76 -16.59 -4.20
N GLU A 439 57.75 -15.76 -4.48
CA GLU A 439 56.60 -15.58 -3.60
C GLU A 439 55.51 -16.62 -3.96
N PRO A 440 54.80 -17.18 -2.98
CA PRO A 440 53.73 -18.13 -3.25
C PRO A 440 52.63 -17.45 -4.07
N PHE A 441 52.32 -18.00 -5.24
CA PHE A 441 51.26 -17.49 -6.07
C PHE A 441 49.89 -17.81 -5.43
N PRO A 442 48.96 -16.85 -5.33
CA PRO A 442 47.65 -17.10 -4.73
C PRO A 442 46.89 -18.19 -5.48
N ASP A 443 46.17 -19.03 -4.73
CA ASP A 443 45.38 -20.11 -5.32
C ASP A 443 44.06 -19.58 -5.90
N PHE A 444 44.01 -19.44 -7.22
CA PHE A 444 42.80 -19.08 -7.96
C PHE A 444 42.04 -20.31 -8.46
N GLY A 445 42.27 -21.49 -7.86
CA GLY A 445 41.51 -22.71 -8.13
C GLY A 445 40.02 -22.51 -7.91
N ILE A 446 39.23 -23.20 -8.73
CA ILE A 446 37.76 -23.13 -8.73
C ILE A 446 37.11 -24.47 -8.36
N GLU A 447 37.89 -25.54 -8.15
CA GLU A 447 37.39 -26.91 -7.98
C GLU A 447 36.45 -27.01 -6.77
N LYS A 448 36.80 -26.34 -5.65
CA LYS A 448 35.95 -26.28 -4.46
C LYS A 448 34.67 -25.48 -4.70
N ASP A 449 34.75 -24.40 -5.47
CA ASP A 449 33.60 -23.55 -5.77
C ASP A 449 32.66 -24.22 -6.77
N GLU A 450 33.18 -25.01 -7.72
CA GLU A 450 32.39 -25.81 -8.66
C GLU A 450 31.59 -26.88 -7.91
N ALA A 451 32.23 -27.62 -6.99
CA ALA A 451 31.54 -28.58 -6.14
C ALA A 451 30.42 -27.91 -5.33
N ARG A 452 30.68 -26.71 -4.81
CA ARG A 452 29.69 -25.95 -4.05
C ARG A 452 28.57 -25.39 -4.93
N LEU A 453 28.88 -24.93 -6.13
CA LEU A 453 27.89 -24.50 -7.13
C LEU A 453 26.96 -25.65 -7.51
N ALA A 454 27.47 -26.87 -7.62
CA ALA A 454 26.65 -28.06 -7.86
C ALA A 454 25.64 -28.28 -6.72
N VAL A 455 26.08 -28.25 -5.47
CA VAL A 455 25.20 -28.34 -4.28
C VAL A 455 24.14 -27.24 -4.27
N GLN A 456 24.53 -25.99 -4.53
CA GLN A 456 23.57 -24.88 -4.59
C GLN A 456 22.61 -25.02 -5.79
N GLY A 457 23.07 -25.59 -6.91
CA GLY A 457 22.23 -25.92 -8.06
C GLY A 457 21.19 -27.00 -7.75
N GLU A 458 21.57 -28.03 -6.99
CA GLU A 458 20.63 -29.06 -6.50
C GLU A 458 19.57 -28.45 -5.57
N LEU A 459 19.98 -27.57 -4.64
CA LEU A 459 19.04 -26.84 -3.77
C LEU A 459 18.05 -25.99 -4.59
N LEU A 460 18.50 -25.33 -5.67
CA LEU A 460 17.61 -24.60 -6.55
C LEU A 460 16.61 -25.52 -7.26
N GLN A 461 17.04 -26.71 -7.72
CA GLN A 461 16.13 -27.69 -8.31
C GLN A 461 15.12 -28.22 -7.30
N GLU A 462 15.55 -28.47 -6.06
CA GLU A 462 14.67 -28.83 -4.95
C GLU A 462 13.64 -27.71 -4.69
N MET A 463 14.06 -26.44 -4.66
CA MET A 463 13.15 -25.29 -4.52
C MET A 463 12.12 -25.21 -5.66
N LEU A 464 12.53 -25.51 -6.89
CA LEU A 464 11.62 -25.52 -8.04
C LEU A 464 10.63 -26.68 -7.98
N SER A 465 11.02 -27.84 -7.47
CA SER A 465 10.13 -29.01 -7.37
C SER A 465 9.08 -28.87 -6.26
N ILE A 466 9.39 -28.15 -5.17
CA ILE A 466 8.44 -27.88 -4.08
C ILE A 466 7.51 -26.68 -4.32
N LEU A 467 7.77 -25.86 -5.35
CA LEU A 467 7.02 -24.63 -5.62
C LEU A 467 5.53 -24.91 -5.85
N GLU A 468 5.19 -25.76 -6.81
CA GLU A 468 3.82 -26.11 -7.15
C GLU A 468 3.10 -26.85 -6.00
N PRO A 469 3.71 -27.83 -5.31
CA PRO A 469 3.14 -28.41 -4.10
C PRO A 469 2.82 -27.37 -3.01
N THR A 470 3.71 -26.39 -2.80
CA THR A 470 3.51 -25.35 -1.77
C THR A 470 2.37 -24.42 -2.15
N ARG A 471 2.30 -24.00 -3.42
CA ARG A 471 1.17 -23.21 -3.96
C ARG A 471 -0.15 -23.95 -3.84
N ALA A 472 -0.17 -25.25 -4.19
CA ALA A 472 -1.34 -26.09 -4.06
C ALA A 472 -1.79 -26.23 -2.60
N LYS A 473 -0.84 -26.33 -1.66
CA LYS A 473 -1.14 -26.34 -0.22
C LYS A 473 -1.80 -25.03 0.22
N VAL A 474 -1.22 -23.88 -0.15
CA VAL A 474 -1.80 -22.55 0.13
C VAL A 474 -3.21 -22.43 -0.46
N GLN A 475 -3.40 -22.83 -1.72
CA GLN A 475 -4.69 -22.76 -2.38
C GLN A 475 -5.74 -23.67 -1.72
N SER A 476 -5.37 -24.90 -1.37
CA SER A 476 -6.24 -25.86 -0.70
C SER A 476 -6.67 -25.36 0.67
N ALA A 477 -5.71 -24.86 1.47
CA ALA A 477 -5.99 -24.27 2.77
C ALA A 477 -6.88 -23.03 2.64
N PHE A 478 -6.63 -22.16 1.66
CA PHE A 478 -7.46 -21.00 1.38
C PHE A 478 -8.90 -21.40 1.07
N ILE A 479 -9.11 -22.35 0.14
CA ILE A 479 -10.45 -22.83 -0.23
C ILE A 479 -11.15 -23.40 1.01
N GLN A 480 -10.47 -24.21 1.81
CA GLN A 480 -11.04 -24.78 3.03
C GLN A 480 -11.52 -23.70 4.01
N LYS A 481 -10.73 -22.62 4.21
CA LYS A 481 -11.09 -21.53 5.13
C LYS A 481 -12.17 -20.62 4.54
N PHE A 482 -12.13 -20.37 3.24
CA PHE A 482 -13.14 -19.61 2.52
C PHE A 482 -14.50 -20.32 2.55
N ASP A 483 -14.50 -21.63 2.30
CA ASP A 483 -15.67 -22.50 2.34
C ASP A 483 -16.21 -22.70 3.75
N GLN A 484 -15.47 -22.36 4.82
CA GLN A 484 -16.05 -22.33 6.17
C GLN A 484 -16.99 -21.12 6.36
N LEU A 485 -16.78 -20.04 5.60
CA LEU A 485 -17.57 -18.82 5.70
C LEU A 485 -18.85 -18.87 4.84
N GLN A 486 -18.86 -19.58 3.71
CA GLN A 486 -20.04 -19.67 2.83
C GLN A 486 -21.26 -20.41 3.44
N PRO A 487 -21.12 -21.56 4.11
CA PRO A 487 -22.23 -22.30 4.71
C PRO A 487 -22.98 -21.48 5.75
N LEU A 488 -22.32 -20.49 6.38
CA LEU A 488 -22.94 -19.59 7.34
C LEU A 488 -23.98 -18.67 6.68
N GLN A 489 -23.78 -18.32 5.40
CA GLN A 489 -24.74 -17.54 4.61
C GLN A 489 -25.99 -18.34 4.26
N GLY A 490 -25.85 -19.65 3.99
CA GLY A 490 -26.98 -20.52 3.60
C GLY A 490 -27.87 -21.00 4.76
N GLN A 491 -27.48 -20.72 6.01
CA GLN A 491 -28.22 -21.12 7.21
C GLN A 491 -29.24 -20.07 7.70
N ILE A 492 -29.32 -18.92 7.05
CA ILE A 492 -30.14 -17.75 7.43
C ILE A 492 -30.92 -17.29 6.21
#